data_AF-A0A3D3L4L4-F1
#
_entry.id   AF-A0A3D3L4L4-F1
#
_cell.length_a   1.000
_cell.length_b   1.000
_cell.length_c   1.000
_cell.angle_alpha   90.00
_cell.angle_beta   90.00
_cell.angle_gamma   90.00
#
_symmetry.space_group_name_H-M   'P 1'
#
loop_
_entity.id
_entity.type
_entity.pdbx_description
1 polymer ?
#
loop_
_entity_poly.entity_id
_entity_poly.type
_entity_poly.pdbx_seq_one_letter_code
_entity_poly.pdbx_strand_id
1 'polypeptide(L)'
;MNTLCKTLVFIFALLSFSQVVAQGEEGKTTYWIYTYSSELQDYQIDGIEEDQLVLNNGSWDVKIPLDELELIALPPKPGTLGQLIGGGLGGYCGGVVGLVLGFITWGVTGAHENGGFIVGGGALGGAIAGAYYGSRFGGNLLKGPPETLVDMAMWNLDEKKEWIQNSLINSY
;
A
#
# COMPACT_ATOMS: atom_id res chain seq x y z
N MET A 1 -2.08 -30.41 -28.86
CA MET A 1 -1.88 -29.21 -28.01
C MET A 1 -0.44 -29.22 -27.54
N ASN A 2 0.43 -28.45 -28.20
CA ASN A 2 1.88 -28.51 -28.02
C ASN A 2 2.29 -28.01 -26.63
N THR A 3 3.34 -28.59 -26.06
CA THR A 3 3.89 -28.30 -24.72
C THR A 3 4.05 -26.79 -24.46
N LEU A 4 4.41 -26.04 -25.50
CA LEU A 4 4.53 -24.57 -25.52
C LEU A 4 3.23 -23.83 -25.13
N CYS A 5 2.08 -24.36 -25.55
CA CYS A 5 0.76 -23.78 -25.26
C CYS A 5 0.35 -24.02 -23.80
N LYS A 6 0.72 -25.17 -23.21
CA LYS A 6 0.49 -25.45 -21.78
C LYS A 6 1.36 -24.55 -20.88
N THR A 7 2.62 -24.31 -21.25
CA THR A 7 3.53 -23.43 -20.50
C THR A 7 3.06 -21.98 -20.52
N LEU A 8 2.60 -21.47 -21.68
CA LEU A 8 2.04 -20.12 -21.79
C LEU A 8 0.78 -19.94 -20.93
N VAL A 9 -0.12 -20.93 -20.92
CA VAL A 9 -1.33 -20.90 -20.07
C VAL A 9 -0.97 -20.91 -18.58
N PHE A 10 0.05 -21.67 -18.19
CA PHE A 10 0.50 -21.72 -16.80
C PHE A 10 1.11 -20.39 -16.33
N ILE A 11 1.96 -19.76 -17.16
CA ILE A 11 2.53 -18.43 -16.88
C ILE A 11 1.43 -17.38 -16.79
N PHE A 12 0.48 -17.41 -17.74
CA PHE A 12 -0.64 -16.47 -17.74
C PHE A 12 -1.51 -16.62 -16.50
N ALA A 13 -1.84 -17.85 -16.09
CA ALA A 13 -2.58 -18.13 -14.86
C ALA A 13 -1.83 -17.63 -13.62
N LEU A 14 -0.53 -17.88 -13.53
CA LEU A 14 0.29 -17.49 -12.37
C LEU A 14 0.46 -15.96 -12.26
N LEU A 15 0.58 -15.26 -13.40
CA LEU A 15 0.59 -13.79 -13.44
C LEU A 15 -0.78 -13.20 -13.10
N SER A 16 -1.87 -13.86 -13.49
CA SER A 16 -3.25 -13.42 -13.18
C SER A 16 -3.51 -13.42 -11.67
N PHE A 17 -3.03 -14.42 -10.93
CA PHE A 17 -3.18 -14.48 -9.48
C PHE A 17 -2.41 -13.38 -8.74
N SER A 18 -1.25 -12.96 -9.27
CA SER A 18 -0.45 -11.87 -8.69
C SER A 18 -1.14 -10.50 -8.80
N GLN A 19 -2.00 -10.30 -9.81
CA GLN A 19 -2.73 -9.03 -9.97
C GLN A 19 -3.91 -8.90 -9.00
N VAL A 20 -4.54 -10.01 -8.60
CA VAL A 20 -5.67 -10.01 -7.65
C VAL A 20 -5.26 -9.51 -6.25
N VAL A 21 -4.01 -9.71 -5.84
CA VAL A 21 -3.50 -9.26 -4.52
C VAL A 21 -3.09 -7.77 -4.53
N ALA A 22 -2.90 -7.15 -5.70
CA ALA A 22 -2.35 -5.81 -5.84
C ALA A 22 -3.39 -4.67 -5.98
N GLN A 23 -4.68 -5.00 -6.08
CA GLN A 23 -5.76 -4.05 -6.38
C GLN A 23 -6.56 -3.54 -5.16
N GLY A 24 -6.12 -3.81 -3.93
CA GLY A 24 -6.67 -3.13 -2.75
C GLY A 24 -6.01 -1.77 -2.58
N GLU A 25 -6.81 -0.72 -2.41
CA GLU A 25 -6.42 0.67 -2.08
C GLU A 25 -6.31 1.66 -3.24
N GLU A 26 -7.35 1.76 -4.07
CA GLU A 26 -7.86 3.09 -4.47
C GLU A 26 -8.99 3.47 -3.50
N GLY A 27 -8.61 3.74 -2.25
CA GLY A 27 -9.52 4.16 -1.20
C GLY A 27 -9.35 5.65 -0.95
N LYS A 28 -10.46 6.37 -0.90
CA LYS A 28 -10.58 7.78 -0.47
C LYS A 28 -9.61 8.12 0.68
N THR A 29 -9.12 9.35 0.71
CA THR A 29 -8.16 9.84 1.71
C THR A 29 -8.66 9.59 3.13
N THR A 30 -8.03 8.69 3.86
CA THR A 30 -8.29 8.47 5.28
C THR A 30 -7.41 9.38 6.12
N TYR A 31 -7.84 9.66 7.35
CA TYR A 31 -7.16 10.52 8.31
C TYR A 31 -7.06 9.82 9.66
N TRP A 32 -6.01 10.15 10.39
CA TRP A 32 -5.82 9.77 11.78
C TRP A 32 -6.16 10.97 12.65
N ILE A 33 -7.13 10.80 13.53
CA ILE A 33 -7.72 11.87 14.32
C ILE A 33 -7.39 11.62 15.78
N TYR A 34 -6.71 12.56 16.40
CA TYR A 34 -6.39 12.50 17.82
C TYR A 34 -7.31 13.45 18.56
N THR A 35 -7.98 12.90 19.57
CA THR A 35 -8.80 13.64 20.51
C THR A 35 -8.15 13.57 21.89
N TYR A 36 -8.57 14.45 22.80
CA TYR A 36 -8.11 14.44 24.19
C TYR A 36 -8.25 13.04 24.86
N SER A 37 -9.27 12.29 24.47
CA SER A 37 -9.66 11.02 25.12
C SER A 37 -9.29 9.77 24.31
N SER A 38 -9.07 9.90 23.00
CA SER A 38 -8.93 8.74 22.10
C SER A 38 -8.21 9.05 20.79
N GLU A 39 -7.60 8.02 20.20
CA GLU A 39 -7.01 8.04 18.86
C GLU A 39 -7.89 7.23 17.90
N LEU A 40 -8.30 7.85 16.80
CA LEU A 40 -9.17 7.27 15.79
C LEU A 40 -8.43 7.22 14.46
N GLN A 41 -8.00 6.00 14.08
CA GLN A 41 -7.21 5.75 12.87
C GLN A 41 -8.11 5.33 11.69
N ASP A 42 -7.69 5.71 10.49
CA ASP A 42 -8.28 5.32 9.20
C ASP A 42 -9.74 5.77 8.97
N TYR A 43 -10.14 6.93 9.49
CA TYR A 43 -11.46 7.51 9.27
C TYR A 43 -11.48 8.51 8.10
N GLN A 44 -12.58 8.56 7.36
CA GLN A 44 -12.87 9.60 6.38
C GLN A 44 -13.65 10.73 7.03
N ILE A 45 -13.40 11.95 6.61
CA ILE A 45 -14.14 13.14 7.08
C ILE A 45 -15.27 13.39 6.08
N ASP A 46 -16.50 13.11 6.49
CA ASP A 46 -17.68 13.26 5.63
C ASP A 46 -18.28 14.67 5.72
N GLY A 47 -18.16 15.32 6.88
CA GLY A 47 -18.66 16.68 7.06
C GLY A 47 -18.63 17.16 8.50
N ILE A 48 -19.21 18.34 8.73
CA ILE A 48 -19.48 18.89 10.06
C ILE A 48 -21.00 19.05 10.19
N GLU A 49 -21.57 18.44 11.22
CA GLU A 49 -22.95 18.66 11.63
C GLU A 49 -22.94 19.46 12.94
N GLU A 50 -23.50 20.66 12.91
CA GLU A 50 -23.47 21.61 14.02
C GLU A 50 -22.03 21.90 14.45
N ASP A 51 -21.59 21.35 15.59
CA ASP A 51 -20.22 21.44 16.12
C ASP A 51 -19.62 20.05 16.37
N GLN A 52 -20.07 19.05 15.61
CA GLN A 52 -19.55 17.69 15.60
C GLN A 52 -18.97 17.34 14.22
N LEU A 53 -17.75 16.81 14.24
CA LEU A 53 -17.09 16.24 13.08
C LEU A 53 -17.68 14.85 12.83
N VAL A 54 -18.24 14.66 11.63
CA VAL A 54 -18.80 13.38 11.19
C VAL A 54 -17.72 12.62 10.43
N LEU A 55 -17.41 11.44 10.96
CA LEU A 55 -16.35 10.56 10.48
C LEU A 55 -16.90 9.22 10.05
N ASN A 56 -16.39 8.65 8.98
CA ASN A 56 -16.85 7.38 8.46
C ASN A 56 -15.69 6.37 8.35
N ASN A 57 -15.86 5.18 8.93
CA ASN A 57 -14.88 4.08 8.86
C ASN A 57 -15.21 3.04 7.77
N GLY A 58 -15.93 3.44 6.73
CA GLY A 58 -16.48 2.57 5.70
C GLY A 58 -17.69 1.72 6.12
N SER A 59 -18.04 1.67 7.41
CA SER A 59 -19.15 0.83 7.91
C SER A 59 -20.19 1.59 8.77
N TRP A 60 -19.81 2.67 9.45
CA TRP A 60 -20.70 3.44 10.31
C TRP A 60 -20.12 4.84 10.56
N ASP A 61 -21.02 5.77 10.91
CA ASP A 61 -20.69 7.17 11.14
C ASP A 61 -20.40 7.41 12.63
N VAL A 62 -19.21 7.92 12.93
CA VAL A 62 -18.76 8.39 14.25
C VAL A 62 -18.91 9.91 14.30
N LYS A 63 -19.47 10.43 15.39
CA LYS A 63 -19.55 11.87 15.65
C LYS A 63 -18.60 12.22 16.78
N ILE A 64 -17.67 13.14 16.53
CA ILE A 64 -16.76 13.66 17.55
C ILE A 64 -17.00 15.16 17.73
N PRO A 65 -17.10 15.68 18.95
CA PRO A 65 -17.22 17.11 19.14
C PRO A 65 -15.89 17.82 18.81
N LEU A 66 -15.96 18.99 18.15
CA LEU A 66 -14.75 19.71 17.68
C LEU A 66 -13.88 20.27 18.82
N ASP A 67 -14.41 20.40 20.02
CA ASP A 67 -13.66 20.83 21.21
C ASP A 67 -12.63 19.79 21.63
N GLU A 68 -12.97 18.51 21.52
CA GLU A 68 -12.08 17.39 21.84
C GLU A 68 -11.02 17.12 20.77
N LEU A 69 -11.15 17.70 19.57
CA LEU A 69 -10.21 17.50 18.46
C LEU A 69 -8.88 18.22 18.72
N GLU A 70 -7.79 17.46 18.78
CA GLU A 70 -6.44 18.01 19.01
C GLU A 70 -5.58 17.99 17.75
N LEU A 71 -5.59 16.89 17.00
CA LEU A 71 -4.70 16.68 15.86
C LEU A 71 -5.42 15.96 14.74
N ILE A 72 -5.18 16.39 13.51
CA ILE A 72 -5.46 15.58 12.33
C ILE A 72 -4.11 15.25 11.67
N ALA A 73 -3.88 13.98 11.38
CA ALA A 73 -2.69 13.48 10.71
C ALA A 73 -3.08 12.65 9.47
N LEU A 74 -2.21 12.65 8.47
CA LEU A 74 -2.32 11.69 7.37
C LEU A 74 -1.83 10.32 7.84
N PRO A 75 -2.41 9.24 7.29
CA PRO A 75 -1.90 7.91 7.50
C PRO A 75 -0.42 7.87 7.10
N PRO A 76 0.40 7.15 7.89
CA PRO A 76 1.83 7.15 7.69
C PRO A 76 2.18 6.59 6.31
N LYS A 77 3.04 7.31 5.59
CA LYS A 77 3.56 6.86 4.30
C LYS A 77 4.33 5.54 4.46
N PRO A 78 4.34 4.67 3.43
CA PRO A 78 5.11 3.44 3.46
C PRO A 78 6.57 3.75 3.80
N GLY A 79 7.10 3.16 4.88
CA GLY A 79 8.39 3.59 5.40
C GLY A 79 9.54 3.21 4.47
N THR A 80 10.46 4.15 4.28
CA THR A 80 11.63 3.99 3.38
C THR A 80 12.53 2.84 3.80
N LEU A 81 12.73 2.63 5.11
CA LEU A 81 13.47 1.49 5.66
C LEU A 81 12.75 0.17 5.40
N GLY A 82 11.43 0.14 5.55
CA GLY A 82 10.59 -1.01 5.21
C GLY A 82 10.69 -1.39 3.74
N GLN A 83 10.64 -0.39 2.85
CA GLN A 83 10.80 -0.60 1.42
C GLN A 83 12.19 -1.14 1.06
N LEU A 84 13.24 -0.64 1.72
CA LEU A 84 14.61 -1.10 1.48
C LEU A 84 14.81 -2.55 1.94
N ILE A 85 14.39 -2.88 3.16
CA ILE A 85 14.54 -4.22 3.74
C ILE A 85 13.65 -5.22 2.99
N GLY A 86 12.38 -4.86 2.78
CA GLY A 86 11.42 -5.68 2.05
C GLY A 86 11.83 -5.86 0.59
N GLY A 87 12.35 -4.83 -0.07
CA GLY A 87 12.87 -4.92 -1.43
C GLY A 87 14.11 -5.80 -1.54
N GLY A 88 15.03 -5.71 -0.57
CA GLY A 88 16.21 -6.58 -0.50
C GLY A 88 15.85 -8.05 -0.31
N LEU A 89 15.00 -8.36 0.68
CA LEU A 89 14.52 -9.73 0.96
C LEU A 89 13.67 -10.28 -0.18
N GLY A 90 12.73 -9.46 -0.67
CA GLY A 90 11.87 -9.82 -1.80
C GLY A 90 12.67 -10.08 -3.06
N GLY A 91 13.67 -9.25 -3.37
CA GLY A 91 14.55 -9.43 -4.52
C GLY A 91 15.38 -10.70 -4.43
N TYR A 92 15.91 -11.04 -3.25
CA TYR A 92 16.63 -12.30 -3.04
C TYR A 92 15.72 -13.52 -3.26
N CYS A 93 14.56 -13.55 -2.59
CA CYS A 93 13.60 -14.65 -2.74
C CYS A 93 13.08 -14.76 -4.17
N GLY A 94 12.75 -13.63 -4.80
CA GLY A 94 12.31 -13.56 -6.19
C GLY A 94 13.39 -14.04 -7.16
N GLY A 95 14.65 -13.72 -6.93
CA GLY A 95 15.78 -14.20 -7.73
C GLY A 95 15.96 -15.71 -7.64
N VAL A 96 15.83 -16.30 -6.45
CA VAL A 96 15.88 -17.76 -6.26
C VAL A 96 14.73 -18.46 -6.97
N VAL A 97 13.50 -17.95 -6.83
CA VAL A 97 12.32 -18.50 -7.52
C VAL A 97 12.47 -18.38 -9.04
N GLY A 98 12.92 -17.22 -9.53
CA GLY A 98 13.18 -16.96 -10.94
C GLY A 98 14.25 -17.87 -11.52
N LEU A 99 15.29 -18.18 -10.75
CA LEU A 99 16.33 -19.13 -11.10
C LEU A 99 15.78 -20.56 -11.23
N VAL A 100 14.97 -21.02 -10.25
CA VAL A 100 14.32 -22.33 -10.29
C VAL A 100 13.40 -22.45 -11.51
N LEU A 101 12.58 -21.43 -11.79
CA LEU A 101 11.72 -21.39 -12.98
C LEU A 101 12.53 -21.35 -14.27
N GLY A 102 13.67 -20.66 -14.28
CA GLY A 102 14.63 -20.65 -15.38
C GLY A 102 15.18 -22.05 -15.66
N PHE A 103 15.56 -22.81 -14.64
CA PHE A 103 16.02 -24.20 -14.78
C PHE A 103 14.92 -25.14 -15.30
N ILE A 104 13.70 -25.00 -14.79
CA ILE A 104 12.55 -25.77 -15.28
C ILE A 104 12.29 -25.46 -16.75
N THR A 105 12.30 -24.18 -17.12
CA THR A 105 12.07 -23.74 -18.51
C THR A 105 13.17 -24.24 -19.44
N TRP A 106 14.43 -24.18 -19.01
CA TRP A 106 15.55 -24.75 -19.76
C TRP A 106 15.39 -26.26 -19.97
N GLY A 107 15.04 -27.01 -18.93
CA GLY A 107 14.83 -28.46 -19.03
C GLY A 107 13.64 -28.87 -19.89
N VAL A 108 12.55 -28.09 -19.87
CA VAL A 108 11.32 -28.39 -20.64
C VAL A 108 11.44 -27.97 -22.11
N THR A 109 12.19 -26.91 -22.41
CA THR A 109 12.33 -26.38 -23.78
C THR A 109 13.46 -27.03 -24.58
N GLY A 110 14.42 -27.70 -23.91
CA GLY A 110 15.58 -28.29 -24.57
C GLY A 110 16.53 -27.26 -25.20
N ALA A 111 16.38 -25.99 -24.84
CA ALA A 111 17.16 -24.86 -25.37
C ALA A 111 18.56 -24.80 -24.73
N HIS A 112 19.34 -25.87 -24.90
CA HIS A 112 20.64 -26.06 -24.26
C HIS A 112 21.67 -25.00 -24.68
N GLU A 113 21.59 -24.54 -25.92
CA GLU A 113 22.42 -23.48 -26.52
C GLU A 113 22.17 -22.08 -25.92
N ASN A 114 21.00 -21.83 -25.34
CA ASN A 114 20.63 -20.55 -24.72
C ASN A 114 20.39 -20.65 -23.20
N GLY A 115 20.87 -21.74 -22.57
CA GLY A 115 20.55 -22.04 -21.17
C GLY A 115 20.98 -20.98 -20.17
N GLY A 116 22.15 -20.37 -20.36
CA GLY A 116 22.62 -19.26 -19.52
C GLY A 116 21.71 -18.04 -19.59
N PHE A 117 21.15 -17.74 -20.75
CA PHE A 117 20.22 -16.62 -20.93
C PHE A 117 18.85 -16.91 -20.30
N ILE A 118 18.34 -18.13 -20.42
CA ILE A 118 17.03 -18.53 -19.85
C ILE A 118 17.10 -18.56 -18.32
N VAL A 119 18.13 -19.19 -17.75
CA VAL A 119 18.30 -19.29 -16.30
C VAL A 119 18.67 -17.94 -15.69
N GLY A 120 19.62 -17.23 -16.31
CA GLY A 120 20.04 -15.90 -15.86
C GLY A 120 18.93 -14.85 -16.01
N GLY A 121 18.18 -14.88 -17.11
CA GLY A 121 17.03 -14.01 -17.35
C GLY A 121 15.88 -14.28 -16.39
N GLY A 122 15.61 -15.55 -16.08
CA GLY A 122 14.65 -15.94 -15.04
C GLY A 122 15.05 -15.40 -13.67
N ALA A 123 16.32 -15.57 -13.26
CA ALA A 123 16.84 -15.06 -11.99
C ALA A 123 16.75 -13.53 -11.90
N LEU A 124 17.14 -12.81 -12.96
CA LEU A 124 17.06 -11.35 -13.01
C LEU A 124 15.61 -10.85 -12.98
N GLY A 125 14.73 -11.44 -13.80
CA GLY A 125 13.32 -11.08 -13.84
C GLY A 125 12.62 -11.35 -12.50
N GLY A 126 12.92 -12.51 -11.89
CA GLY A 126 12.46 -12.86 -10.56
C GLY A 126 12.95 -11.90 -9.49
N ALA A 127 14.23 -11.50 -9.53
CA ALA A 127 14.79 -10.56 -8.56
C ALA A 127 14.17 -9.16 -8.66
N ILE A 128 13.95 -8.66 -9.89
CA ILE A 128 13.29 -7.37 -10.11
C ILE A 128 11.84 -7.40 -9.61
N ALA A 129 11.08 -8.43 -9.98
CA ALA A 129 9.71 -8.59 -9.54
C ALA A 129 9.64 -8.73 -8.01
N GLY A 130 10.49 -9.57 -7.44
CA GLY A 130 10.59 -9.77 -6.00
C GLY A 130 10.95 -8.49 -5.24
N ALA A 131 11.87 -7.68 -5.78
CA ALA A 131 12.23 -6.41 -5.16
C ALA A 131 11.09 -5.40 -5.20
N TYR A 132 10.32 -5.36 -6.29
CA TYR A 132 9.14 -4.50 -6.43
C TYR A 132 8.02 -4.88 -5.44
N TYR A 133 7.64 -6.14 -5.38
CA TYR A 133 6.59 -6.59 -4.45
C TYR A 133 7.06 -6.57 -3.00
N GLY A 134 8.32 -6.94 -2.76
CA GLY A 134 8.93 -6.93 -1.44
C GLY A 134 9.06 -5.52 -0.87
N SER A 135 9.42 -4.52 -1.67
CA SER A 135 9.52 -3.14 -1.20
C SER A 135 8.14 -2.60 -0.82
N ARG A 136 7.11 -2.88 -1.63
CA ARG A 136 5.73 -2.49 -1.31
C ARG A 136 5.23 -3.15 -0.01
N PHE A 137 5.49 -4.45 0.15
CA PHE A 137 5.10 -5.18 1.36
C PHE A 137 5.86 -4.69 2.61
N GLY A 138 7.18 -4.53 2.51
CA GLY A 138 8.01 -4.06 3.61
C GLY A 138 7.71 -2.61 4.01
N GLY A 139 7.44 -1.74 3.04
CA GLY A 139 7.01 -0.36 3.28
C GLY A 139 5.68 -0.28 4.03
N ASN A 140 4.75 -1.19 3.73
CA ASN A 140 3.47 -1.28 4.43
C ASN A 140 3.59 -1.88 5.85
N LEU A 141 4.56 -2.77 6.08
CA LEU A 141 4.83 -3.35 7.40
C LEU A 141 5.53 -2.38 8.35
N LEU A 142 6.55 -1.69 7.86
CA LEU A 142 7.28 -0.69 8.61
C LEU A 142 6.87 0.69 8.10
N LYS A 143 5.62 1.08 8.39
CA LYS A 143 5.13 2.42 8.07
C LYS A 143 5.99 3.48 8.78
N GLY A 144 6.15 4.63 8.15
CA GLY A 144 6.82 5.77 8.78
C GLY A 144 6.03 6.32 9.98
N PRO A 145 6.54 7.35 10.66
CA PRO A 145 5.70 8.12 11.59
C PRO A 145 4.53 8.79 10.83
N PRO A 146 3.36 8.96 11.45
CA PRO A 146 2.24 9.69 10.86
C PRO A 146 2.65 11.14 10.59
N GLU A 147 2.15 11.69 9.48
CA GLU A 147 2.45 13.07 9.09
C GLU A 147 1.35 13.97 9.64
N THR A 148 1.67 14.75 10.68
CA THR A 148 0.77 15.73 11.24
C THR A 148 0.35 16.74 10.17
N LEU A 149 -0.93 16.80 9.85
CA LEU A 149 -1.47 17.81 8.92
C LEU A 149 -1.64 19.14 9.62
N VAL A 150 -2.24 19.10 10.81
CA VAL A 150 -2.51 20.30 11.60
C VAL A 150 -2.67 19.92 13.07
N ASP A 151 -2.05 20.73 13.92
CA ASP A 151 -2.25 20.74 15.36
C ASP A 151 -3.24 21.86 15.70
N MET A 152 -4.40 21.46 16.20
CA MET A 152 -5.51 22.33 16.55
C MET A 152 -5.75 22.39 18.06
N ALA A 153 -4.85 21.84 18.89
CA ALA A 153 -5.05 21.76 20.35
C ALA A 153 -5.25 23.15 21.01
N MET A 154 -4.71 24.21 20.41
CA MET A 154 -4.82 25.59 20.93
C MET A 154 -5.80 26.48 20.17
N TRP A 155 -6.58 25.94 19.24
CA TRP A 155 -7.48 26.73 18.38
C TRP A 155 -8.88 26.84 18.99
N ASN A 156 -9.56 27.96 18.69
CA ASN A 156 -10.96 28.12 19.05
C ASN A 156 -11.87 27.28 18.14
N LEU A 157 -13.08 26.94 18.62
CA LEU A 157 -14.05 26.13 17.89
C LEU A 157 -14.35 26.67 16.49
N ASP A 158 -14.53 27.99 16.37
CA ASP A 158 -14.82 28.63 15.09
C ASP A 158 -13.66 28.50 14.10
N GLU A 159 -12.41 28.64 14.58
CA GLU A 159 -11.20 28.51 13.75
C GLU A 159 -11.01 27.07 13.25
N LYS A 160 -11.26 26.08 14.11
CA LYS A 160 -11.23 24.65 13.72
C LYS A 160 -12.27 24.35 12.65
N LYS A 161 -13.50 24.86 12.82
CA LYS A 161 -14.61 24.64 11.90
C LYS A 161 -14.34 25.26 10.53
N GLU A 162 -13.85 26.50 10.52
CA GLU A 162 -13.51 27.21 9.28
C GLU A 162 -12.38 26.50 8.52
N TRP A 163 -11.34 26.05 9.23
CA TRP A 163 -10.23 25.33 8.60
C TRP A 163 -10.67 23.99 8.02
N ILE A 164 -11.42 23.16 8.76
CA ILE A 164 -11.90 21.86 8.27
C ILE A 164 -12.83 22.06 7.06
N GLN A 165 -13.74 23.04 7.13
CA GLN A 165 -14.63 23.34 6.01
C GLN A 165 -13.85 23.78 4.76
N ASN A 166 -12.87 24.67 4.90
CA ASN A 166 -12.14 25.20 3.75
C ASN A 166 -11.06 24.26 3.21
N SER A 167 -10.38 23.50 4.08
CA SER A 167 -9.21 22.68 3.71
C SER A 167 -9.51 21.20 3.48
N LEU A 168 -10.56 20.65 4.08
CA LEU A 168 -10.87 19.21 3.98
C LEU A 168 -12.18 18.94 3.23
N ILE A 169 -13.20 19.80 3.38
CA ILE A 169 -14.53 19.58 2.81
C ILE A 169 -14.69 20.33 1.47
N ASN A 170 -14.39 21.63 1.43
CA ASN A 170 -14.56 22.50 0.25
C ASN A 170 -13.31 22.58 -0.64
N SER A 171 -12.30 21.74 -0.44
CA SER A 171 -11.04 21.78 -1.22
C SER A 171 -11.19 21.27 -2.68
N TYR A 172 -12.33 21.53 -3.33
CA TYR A 172 -12.62 21.23 -4.74
C TYR A 172 -13.02 22.47 -5.53
#